data_AF-A0A1Q6Z6A6-F1
#
_entry.id   AF-A0A1Q6Z6A6-F1
#
_cell.length_a   1.000
_cell.length_b   1.000
_cell.length_c   1.000
_cell.angle_alpha   90.00
_cell.angle_beta   90.00
_cell.angle_gamma   90.00
#
_symmetry.space_group_name_H-M   'P 1'
#
loop_
_entity.id
_entity.type
_entity.pdbx_description
1 polymer ?
#
loop_
_entity_poly.entity_id
_entity_poly.type
_entity_poly.pdbx_seq_one_letter_code
_entity_poly.pdbx_strand_id
1 'polypeptide(L)' 'MFRSVIGFAVLAVLAWLGLKILFGILGGLIGLAMTVLYLAAIGFVVYLVLRVVSPSTADRIREMIKGRPTDA' A
#
# COMPACT_ATOMS: atom_id res chain seq x y z
N MET A 1 -19.17 30.38 -32.79
CA MET A 1 -19.41 29.97 -31.39
C MET A 1 -19.33 28.46 -31.21
N PHE A 2 -20.04 27.65 -32.01
CA PHE A 2 -20.00 26.18 -31.95
C PHE A 2 -18.57 25.58 -32.07
N ARG A 3 -17.72 26.14 -32.94
CA ARG A 3 -16.31 25.71 -33.09
C ARG A 3 -15.46 25.91 -31.83
N SER A 4 -15.70 26.97 -31.06
CA SER A 4 -15.02 27.24 -29.79
C SER A 4 -15.52 26.34 -28.66
N VAL A 5 -16.83 26.06 -28.63
CA VAL A 5 -17.44 25.15 -27.64
C VAL A 5 -16.94 23.71 -27.85
N ILE A 6 -16.82 23.26 -29.10
CA ILE A 6 -16.26 21.93 -29.42
C ILE A 6 -14.79 21.84 -28.99
N GLY A 7 -13.98 22.88 -29.27
CA GLY A 7 -12.58 22.89 -28.84
C GLY A 7 -12.41 22.80 -27.32
N PHE A 8 -13.23 23.55 -26.57
CA PHE A 8 -13.25 23.48 -25.11
C PHE A 8 -13.74 22.11 -24.61
N ALA A 9 -14.77 21.53 -25.22
CA ALA A 9 -15.28 20.21 -24.85
C ALA A 9 -14.22 19.11 -25.03
N VAL A 10 -13.47 19.13 -26.12
CA VAL A 10 -12.38 18.17 -26.37
C VAL A 10 -11.28 18.33 -25.31
N LEU A 11 -10.85 19.56 -25.01
CA LEU A 11 -9.85 19.81 -23.97
C LEU A 11 -10.34 19.38 -22.58
N ALA A 12 -11.61 19.64 -22.26
CA ALA A 12 -12.21 19.23 -20.99
C ALA A 12 -12.23 17.70 -20.85
N VAL A 13 -12.56 16.97 -21.91
CA VAL A 13 -12.52 15.50 -21.91
C VAL A 13 -11.09 14.98 -21.73
N LEU A 14 -10.10 15.58 -22.40
CA LEU A 14 -8.70 15.20 -22.25
C LEU A 14 -8.16 15.49 -20.85
N ALA A 15 -8.47 16.66 -20.30
CA ALA A 15 -8.10 17.03 -18.93
C ALA A 15 -8.75 16.09 -17.91
N TRP A 16 -10.03 15.78 -18.09
CA TRP A 16 -10.76 14.83 -17.25
C TRP A 16 -10.14 13.43 -17.30
N LEU A 17 -9.79 12.95 -18.49
CA LEU A 17 -9.14 11.65 -18.68
C LEU A 17 -7.76 11.62 -18.01
N GLY A 18 -6.96 12.67 -18.20
CA GLY A 18 -5.66 12.81 -17.54
C GLY A 18 -5.78 12.79 -16.02
N LEU A 19 -6.77 13.50 -15.48
CA LEU A 19 -7.03 13.54 -14.04
C LEU A 19 -7.45 12.17 -13.49
N LYS A 20 -8.30 11.43 -14.21
CA LYS A 20 -8.66 10.05 -13.86
C LYS A 20 -7.46 9.12 -13.81
N ILE A 21 -6.55 9.22 -14.78
CA ILE A 21 -5.34 8.39 -14.80
C ILE A 21 -4.45 8.74 -13.62
N LEU A 22 -4.23 10.03 -13.37
CA LEU A 22 -3.39 10.50 -12.27
C LEU A 22 -3.91 10.01 -10.91
N PHE A 23 -5.20 10.22 -10.62
CA PHE A 23 -5.79 9.75 -9.38
C PHE A 23 -5.94 8.22 -9.32
N GLY A 24 -6.08 7.55 -10.46
CA GLY A 24 -6.08 6.09 -10.53
C GLY A 24 -4.74 5.50 -10.13
N ILE A 25 -3.63 6.07 -10.62
CA ILE A 25 -2.27 5.65 -10.25
C ILE A 25 -2.00 5.97 -8.78
N LEU A 26 -2.32 7.18 -8.34
CA LEU A 26 -2.09 7.60 -6.96
C LEU A 26 -2.93 6.75 -5.99
N GLY A 27 -4.21 6.53 -6.30
CA GLY A 27 -5.10 5.67 -5.55
C GLY A 27 -4.65 4.22 -5.53
N GLY A 28 -4.14 3.70 -6.65
CA GLY A 28 -3.56 2.37 -6.74
C GLY A 28 -2.32 2.21 -5.87
N LEU A 29 -1.41 3.19 -5.88
CA LEU A 29 -0.20 3.18 -5.07
C LEU A 29 -0.52 3.27 -3.56
N ILE A 30 -1.44 4.16 -3.19
CA ILE A 30 -1.93 4.27 -1.81
C ILE A 30 -2.63 2.97 -1.39
N GLY A 31 -3.47 2.40 -2.25
CA GLY A 31 -4.16 1.14 -1.98
C GLY A 31 -3.18 -0.03 -1.77
N LEU A 32 -2.13 -0.11 -2.58
CA LEU A 32 -1.05 -1.08 -2.41
C LEU A 32 -0.33 -0.88 -1.08
N ALA A 33 0.08 0.35 -0.77
CA ALA A 33 0.73 0.68 0.49
C ALA A 33 -0.15 0.30 1.70
N MET A 34 -1.44 0.65 1.65
CA MET A 34 -2.41 0.29 2.69
C MET A 34 -2.58 -1.23 2.81
N THR A 35 -2.57 -1.97 1.70
CA THR A 35 -2.65 -3.43 1.72
C THR A 35 -1.44 -4.05 2.41
N VAL A 36 -0.23 -3.56 2.11
CA VAL A 36 1.01 -4.00 2.78
C VAL A 36 0.95 -3.67 4.27
N LEU A 37 0.54 -2.45 4.63
CA LEU A 37 0.38 -2.04 6.02
C LEU A 37 -0.66 -2.88 6.76
N TYR A 38 -1.77 -3.22 6.11
CA TYR A 38 -2.81 -4.07 6.68
C TYR A 38 -2.29 -5.50 6.95
N LEU A 39 -1.58 -6.10 5.99
CA LEU A 39 -0.93 -7.39 6.19
C LEU A 39 0.11 -7.35 7.32
N ALA A 40 0.92 -6.29 7.38
CA ALA A 40 1.88 -6.07 8.46
C ALA A 40 1.19 -5.91 9.82
N ALA A 41 0.07 -5.20 9.87
CA ALA A 41 -0.73 -5.04 11.09
C ALA A 41 -1.29 -6.38 11.57
N ILE A 42 -1.80 -7.23 10.66
CA ILE A 42 -2.23 -8.58 11.01
C ILE A 42 -1.07 -9.39 11.59
N GLY A 43 0.09 -9.40 10.91
CA GLY A 43 1.29 -10.09 11.40
C GLY A 43 1.72 -9.61 12.78
N PHE A 44 1.62 -8.30 13.04
CA PHE A 44 1.91 -7.69 14.33
C PHE A 44 0.90 -8.12 15.41
N VAL A 45 -0.40 -8.13 15.12
CA VAL A 45 -1.42 -8.59 16.06
C VAL A 45 -1.22 -10.07 16.39
N VAL A 46 -0.94 -10.91 15.40
CA VAL A 46 -0.62 -12.33 15.61
C VAL A 46 0.62 -12.49 16.49
N TYR A 47 1.67 -11.71 16.24
CA TYR A 47 2.86 -11.68 17.09
C TYR A 47 2.54 -11.26 18.53
N LEU A 48 1.70 -10.25 18.73
CA LEU A 48 1.27 -9.83 20.07
C LEU A 48 0.51 -10.92 20.81
N VAL A 49 -0.44 -11.58 20.14
CA VAL A 49 -1.19 -12.70 20.74
C VAL A 49 -0.23 -13.83 21.10
N LEU A 50 0.67 -14.21 20.19
CA LEU A 50 1.70 -15.22 20.47
C LEU A 50 2.60 -14.80 21.62
N ARG A 51 2.99 -13.53 21.71
CA ARG A 51 3.82 -13.00 22.80
C ARG A 51 3.14 -13.13 24.16
N VAL A 52 1.82 -12.91 24.21
CA VAL A 52 1.03 -13.01 25.44
C VAL A 52 0.83 -14.47 25.86
N VAL A 53 0.56 -15.37 24.90
CA VAL A 53 0.27 -16.79 25.19
C VAL A 53 1.56 -17.60 25.39
N SER A 54 2.58 -17.35 24.57
CA SER A 54 3.85 -18.08 24.56
C SER A 54 5.02 -17.14 24.19
N PRO A 55 5.63 -16.46 25.17
CA PRO A 55 6.72 -15.53 24.92
C PRO A 55 7.94 -16.21 24.26
N SER A 56 8.21 -17.47 24.62
CA SER A 56 9.34 -18.24 24.07
C SER A 56 9.18 -18.56 22.58
N THR A 57 7.96 -18.78 22.11
CA THR A 57 7.67 -18.96 20.67
C THR A 57 7.81 -17.65 19.91
N ALA A 58 7.33 -16.54 20.49
CA ALA A 58 7.48 -15.22 19.89
C ALA A 58 8.96 -14.80 19.76
N ASP A 59 9.80 -15.10 20.74
CA ASP A 59 11.24 -14.83 20.68
C ASP A 59 11.93 -15.60 19.54
N ARG A 60 11.62 -16.89 19.36
CA ARG A 60 12.16 -17.70 18.25
C ARG A 60 11.73 -17.17 16.89
N ILE A 61 10.45 -16.78 16.73
CA ILE A 61 9.95 -16.18 15.48
C ILE A 61 10.69 -14.87 15.19
N ARG A 62 10.90 -14.03 16.21
CA ARG A 62 11.65 -12.78 16.06
C ARG A 62 13.10 -13.02 15.66
N GLU A 63 13.76 -14.03 16.23
CA GLU A 63 15.13 -14.41 15.85
C GLU A 63 15.20 -14.92 14.41
N MET A 64 14.25 -15.77 13.99
CA MET A 64 14.19 -16.25 12.61
C MET A 64 13.97 -15.10 11.61
N ILE A 65 13.08 -14.14 11.93
CA ILE A 65 12.78 -13.00 11.06
C ILE A 65 13.96 -12.02 10.99
N LYS A 66 14.64 -11.75 12.11
CA LYS A 66 15.81 -10.87 12.13
C LYS A 66 16.99 -11.44 11.34
N GLY A 67 17.01 -12.76 11.13
CA GLY A 67 18.15 -13.48 10.60
C GLY A 67 19.27 -13.56 11.64
N ARG A 68 19.99 -14.69 11.68
CA ARG A 68 21.32 -14.69 12.31
C ARG A 68 22.19 -13.70 11.53
N PRO A 69 22.98 -12.83 12.19
CA PRO A 69 24.11 -12.23 11.50
C PRO A 69 24.88 -13.40 10.88
N THR A 70 25.03 -13.39 9.56
CA THR A 70 26.01 -14.27 8.95
C THR A 70 27.34 -13.78 9.51
N ASP A 71 27.87 -14.50 10.49
CA ASP A 71 29.18 -14.24 11.08
C ASP A 71 30.17 -14.14 9.91
N ALA A 72 30.62 -12.92 9.64
CA ALA A 72 31.63 -12.57 8.64
C ALA A 72 32.86 -12.06 9.38
#